data_AF-S9RWL0-F1
#
_entry.id   AF-S9RWL0-F1
#
_cell.length_a   1.000
_cell.length_b   1.000
_cell.length_c   1.000
_cell.angle_alpha   90.00
_cell.angle_beta   90.00
_cell.angle_gamma   90.00
#
_symmetry.space_group_name_H-M   'P 1'
#
loop_
_entity.id
_entity.type
_entity.pdbx_description
1 polymer ?
#
loop_
_entity_poly.entity_id
_entity_poly.type
_entity_poly.pdbx_seq_one_letter_code
_entity_poly.pdbx_strand_id
1 'polypeptide(L)'
;MALAWAEAGIPIFPALAESKRPHVTGWQDKATTDPDQLRRWWRKWPDAMPAIPTGSRSGVAVLDLDRKNGKDGFQTLRELGHDPDALSPHVITTPSGGQHLYFRHMEGLKQSAGQIGPGVDVRAAGSLVIAPGAINGKGSYGRLSGPLKRVLADLKPWPTTVQPPAREPRQSSGDVTGLPFEEFRDALMAVPNDDTNPDADGRDWWVKMLAAVHHETGGSEEGLDLAQDWSAQHGSYDPEETDSVWRSFLRDDGATGATVLREARKRGWA
;
A
#
# COMPACT_ATOMS: atom_id res chain seq x y z
N MET A 1 23.88 -13.24 -2.40
CA MET A 1 22.43 -13.46 -2.27
C MET A 1 21.63 -12.76 -3.35
N ALA A 2 21.73 -11.43 -3.53
CA ALA A 2 21.03 -10.70 -4.60
C ALA A 2 21.27 -11.31 -5.99
N LEU A 3 22.52 -11.67 -6.30
CA LEU A 3 22.88 -12.34 -7.57
C LEU A 3 22.17 -13.68 -7.77
N ALA A 4 21.98 -14.49 -6.73
CA ALA A 4 21.32 -15.79 -6.85
C ALA A 4 19.83 -15.65 -7.23
N TRP A 5 19.17 -14.61 -6.72
CA TRP A 5 17.79 -14.27 -7.10
C TRP A 5 17.71 -13.74 -8.54
N ALA A 6 18.66 -12.89 -8.93
CA ALA A 6 18.75 -12.38 -10.29
C ALA A 6 19.04 -13.48 -11.31
N GLU A 7 19.95 -14.41 -11.01
CA GLU A 7 20.23 -15.61 -11.81
C GLU A 7 18.99 -16.50 -11.96
N ALA A 8 18.11 -16.50 -10.96
CA ALA A 8 16.81 -17.17 -10.99
C ALA A 8 15.73 -16.39 -11.75
N GLY A 9 16.06 -15.23 -12.33
CA GLY A 9 15.15 -14.40 -13.12
C GLY A 9 14.30 -13.42 -12.29
N ILE A 10 14.54 -13.31 -10.99
CA ILE A 10 13.76 -12.43 -10.11
C ILE A 10 14.48 -11.08 -9.98
N PRO A 11 13.83 -9.96 -10.34
CA PRO A 11 14.42 -8.64 -10.14
C PRO A 11 14.56 -8.33 -8.65
N ILE A 12 15.70 -7.74 -8.28
CA ILE A 12 16.05 -7.40 -6.90
C ILE A 12 16.39 -5.93 -6.80
N PHE A 13 16.23 -5.35 -5.61
CA PHE A 13 16.75 -4.03 -5.25
C PHE A 13 17.21 -3.99 -3.78
N PRO A 14 18.07 -3.03 -3.39
CA PRO A 14 18.54 -2.87 -2.02
C PRO A 14 17.50 -2.16 -1.14
N ALA A 15 17.29 -2.66 0.08
CA ALA A 15 16.44 -2.07 1.11
C ALA A 15 17.19 -1.92 2.44
N LEU A 16 16.81 -0.92 3.24
CA LEU A 16 17.38 -0.60 4.54
C LEU A 16 17.15 -1.76 5.53
N ALA A 17 18.19 -2.14 6.27
CA ALA A 17 18.15 -3.23 7.24
C ALA A 17 17.16 -2.98 8.40
N GLU A 18 17.02 -1.72 8.82
CA GLU A 18 16.29 -1.31 10.01
C GLU A 18 14.79 -1.16 9.74
N SER A 19 14.46 -0.56 8.59
CA SER A 19 13.11 -0.13 8.24
C SER A 19 12.49 -0.89 7.08
N LYS A 20 13.27 -1.70 6.36
CA LYS A 20 12.87 -2.40 5.11
C LYS A 20 12.49 -1.44 3.98
N ARG A 21 12.70 -0.13 4.14
CA ARG A 21 12.41 0.85 3.08
C ARG A 21 13.43 0.71 1.95
N PRO A 22 13.02 0.85 0.68
CA PRO A 22 13.93 0.82 -0.47
C PRO A 22 14.99 1.92 -0.38
N HIS A 23 16.23 1.61 -0.76
CA HIS A 23 17.27 2.63 -0.99
C HIS A 23 17.07 3.39 -2.31
N VAL A 24 16.28 2.84 -3.23
CA VAL A 24 16.12 3.33 -4.59
C VAL A 24 14.72 3.92 -4.75
N THR A 25 14.64 5.21 -5.06
CA THR A 25 13.37 5.86 -5.46
C THR A 25 12.89 5.29 -6.79
N GLY A 26 11.61 4.92 -6.89
CA GLY A 26 11.06 4.21 -8.05
C GLY A 26 11.58 2.77 -8.16
N TRP A 27 11.84 2.11 -7.02
CA TRP A 27 12.30 0.72 -6.95
C TRP A 27 11.40 -0.25 -7.70
N GLN A 28 10.10 0.05 -7.81
CA GLN A 28 9.12 -0.76 -8.52
C GLN A 28 9.57 -1.04 -9.95
N ASP A 29 10.09 -0.03 -10.64
CA ASP A 29 10.56 -0.14 -12.02
C ASP A 29 12.06 -0.42 -12.10
N LYS A 30 12.83 0.06 -11.11
CA LYS A 30 14.29 -0.04 -11.11
C LYS A 30 14.83 -1.38 -10.63
N ALA A 31 14.04 -2.20 -9.91
CA ALA A 31 14.46 -3.54 -9.54
C ALA A 31 14.93 -4.32 -10.78
N THR A 32 16.04 -5.04 -10.64
CA THR A 32 16.80 -5.54 -11.80
C THR A 32 17.39 -6.93 -11.57
N THR A 33 17.64 -7.63 -12.66
CA THR A 33 18.43 -8.86 -12.73
C THR A 33 19.85 -8.63 -13.26
N ASP A 34 20.20 -7.39 -13.64
CA ASP A 34 21.53 -7.04 -14.13
C ASP A 34 22.59 -7.21 -13.01
N PRO A 35 23.52 -8.17 -13.14
CA PRO A 35 24.53 -8.43 -12.12
C PRO A 35 25.44 -7.24 -11.87
N ASP A 36 25.70 -6.40 -12.87
CA ASP A 36 26.58 -5.24 -12.71
C ASP A 36 25.89 -4.12 -11.94
N GLN A 37 24.60 -3.87 -12.18
CA GLN A 37 23.82 -2.95 -11.36
C GLN A 37 23.71 -3.43 -9.91
N LEU A 38 23.51 -4.73 -9.69
CA LEU A 38 23.47 -5.29 -8.34
C LEU A 38 24.82 -5.13 -7.63
N ARG A 39 25.95 -5.41 -8.30
CA ARG A 39 27.29 -5.17 -7.74
C ARG A 39 27.49 -3.69 -7.39
N ARG A 40 27.06 -2.76 -8.26
CA ARG A 40 27.14 -1.31 -7.98
C ARG A 40 26.33 -0.92 -6.74
N TRP A 41 25.11 -1.42 -6.60
CA TRP A 41 24.27 -1.14 -5.44
C TRP A 41 24.85 -1.68 -4.15
N TRP A 42 25.32 -2.93 -4.12
CA TRP A 42 25.91 -3.50 -2.90
C TRP A 42 27.29 -2.94 -2.58
N ARG A 43 28.02 -2.38 -3.54
CA ARG A 43 29.22 -1.57 -3.25
C ARG A 43 28.86 -0.25 -2.56
N LYS A 44 27.73 0.37 -2.95
CA LYS A 44 27.25 1.62 -2.36
C LYS A 44 26.60 1.42 -0.99
N TRP A 45 25.88 0.32 -0.81
CA TRP A 45 25.17 -0.04 0.42
C TRP A 45 25.49 -1.49 0.81
N PRO A 46 26.66 -1.74 1.43
CA PRO A 46 27.11 -3.09 1.78
C PRO A 46 26.15 -3.83 2.70
N ASP A 47 25.49 -3.11 3.61
CA ASP A 47 24.58 -3.67 4.63
C ASP A 47 23.12 -3.75 4.15
N ALA A 48 22.85 -3.42 2.87
CA ALA A 48 21.49 -3.47 2.35
C ALA A 48 20.97 -4.91 2.27
N MET A 49 19.73 -5.09 2.71
CA MET A 49 19.00 -6.33 2.49
C MET A 49 18.48 -6.38 1.05
N PRO A 50 18.56 -7.52 0.34
CA PRO A 50 17.88 -7.69 -0.93
C PRO A 50 16.38 -7.78 -0.73
N ALA A 51 15.64 -7.04 -1.55
CA ALA A 51 14.19 -7.05 -1.59
C ALA A 51 13.69 -7.43 -2.98
N ILE A 52 12.52 -8.08 -3.02
CA ILE A 52 11.82 -8.52 -4.21
C ILE A 52 10.58 -7.64 -4.38
N PRO A 53 10.35 -7.02 -5.55
CA PRO A 53 9.08 -6.38 -5.85
C PRO A 53 8.03 -7.46 -6.10
N THR A 54 6.96 -7.50 -5.32
CA THR A 54 5.87 -8.46 -5.55
C THR A 54 4.97 -7.98 -6.70
N GLY A 55 4.31 -8.92 -7.37
CA GLY A 55 3.49 -8.66 -8.56
C GLY A 55 4.09 -9.19 -9.85
N SER A 56 3.56 -8.72 -10.98
CA SER A 56 3.89 -9.21 -12.33
C SER A 56 5.40 -9.19 -12.65
N ARG A 57 6.15 -8.16 -12.19
CA ARG A 57 7.59 -8.05 -12.46
C ARG A 57 8.43 -9.21 -11.91
N SER A 58 8.05 -9.77 -10.76
CA SER A 58 8.73 -10.96 -10.21
C SER A 58 7.95 -12.25 -10.45
N GLY A 59 6.66 -12.15 -10.82
CA GLY A 59 5.76 -13.30 -10.86
C GLY A 59 5.43 -13.86 -9.47
N VAL A 60 5.72 -13.12 -8.39
CA VAL A 60 5.57 -13.57 -7.00
C VAL A 60 4.51 -12.77 -6.27
N ALA A 61 3.64 -13.47 -5.53
CA ALA A 61 2.80 -12.91 -4.47
C ALA A 61 3.10 -13.64 -3.15
N VAL A 62 2.89 -12.95 -2.02
CA VAL A 62 3.14 -13.53 -0.70
C VAL A 62 1.96 -13.28 0.23
N LEU A 63 1.53 -14.32 0.93
CA LEU A 63 0.67 -14.20 2.11
C LEU A 63 1.59 -14.07 3.33
N ASP A 64 1.52 -12.93 3.99
CA ASP A 64 2.39 -12.54 5.12
C ASP A 64 1.60 -12.67 6.42
N LEU A 65 1.97 -13.69 7.20
CA LEU A 65 1.35 -14.02 8.49
C LEU A 65 2.20 -13.43 9.61
N ASP A 66 1.73 -12.32 10.15
CA ASP A 66 2.40 -11.56 11.19
C ASP A 66 2.07 -12.08 12.60
N ARG A 67 3.09 -12.15 13.45
CA ARG A 67 2.97 -12.36 14.90
C ARG A 67 3.58 -11.18 15.65
N LYS A 68 2.83 -10.09 15.78
CA LYS A 68 3.29 -8.88 16.47
C LYS A 68 2.12 -8.06 16.99
N ASN A 69 2.37 -7.25 18.02
CA ASN A 69 1.40 -6.27 18.56
C ASN A 69 0.04 -6.89 18.92
N GLY A 70 0.04 -8.08 19.54
CA GLY A 70 -1.18 -8.79 19.93
C GLY A 70 -1.94 -9.44 18.77
N LYS A 71 -1.40 -9.42 17.54
CA LYS A 71 -1.96 -10.12 16.37
C LYS A 71 -1.28 -11.47 16.20
N ASP A 72 -2.07 -12.50 15.89
CA ASP A 72 -1.59 -13.81 15.45
C ASP A 72 -2.26 -14.18 14.12
N GLY A 73 -1.60 -13.84 13.00
CA GLY A 73 -2.11 -14.12 11.66
C GLY A 73 -2.34 -15.61 11.38
N PHE A 74 -1.65 -16.50 12.08
CA PHE A 74 -1.86 -17.95 11.95
C PHE A 74 -3.20 -18.37 12.51
N GLN A 75 -3.51 -17.88 13.71
CA GLN A 75 -4.79 -18.14 14.36
C GLN A 75 -5.92 -17.57 13.52
N THR A 76 -5.80 -16.31 13.09
CA THR A 76 -6.80 -15.66 12.23
C THR A 76 -7.04 -16.44 10.94
N LEU A 77 -5.98 -16.91 10.28
CA LEU A 77 -6.13 -17.69 9.05
C LEU A 77 -6.84 -19.04 9.29
N ARG A 78 -6.55 -19.72 10.41
CA ARG A 78 -7.22 -20.97 10.80
C ARG A 78 -8.69 -20.75 11.14
N GLU A 79 -9.03 -19.66 11.83
CA GLU A 79 -10.41 -19.29 12.14
C GLU A 79 -11.23 -19.03 10.87
N LEU A 80 -10.57 -18.55 9.81
CA LEU A 80 -11.16 -18.42 8.46
C LEU A 80 -11.25 -19.76 7.70
N GLY A 81 -10.87 -20.88 8.31
CA GLY A 81 -10.96 -22.23 7.71
C GLY A 81 -9.78 -22.59 6.82
N HIS A 82 -8.66 -21.90 6.92
CA HIS A 82 -7.47 -22.16 6.13
C HIS A 82 -6.31 -22.69 6.98
N ASP A 83 -5.71 -23.79 6.55
CA ASP A 83 -4.50 -24.32 7.18
C ASP A 83 -3.24 -23.70 6.53
N PRO A 84 -2.48 -22.84 7.24
CA PRO A 84 -1.28 -22.20 6.69
C PRO A 84 -0.27 -23.23 6.15
N ASP A 85 -0.14 -24.39 6.80
CA ASP A 85 0.86 -25.40 6.43
C ASP A 85 0.47 -26.15 5.14
N ALA A 86 -0.81 -26.15 4.76
CA ALA A 86 -1.32 -26.79 3.55
C ALA A 86 -1.34 -25.85 2.32
N LEU A 87 -1.41 -24.53 2.55
CA LEU A 87 -1.61 -23.55 1.49
C LEU A 87 -0.43 -23.49 0.51
N SER A 88 0.80 -23.45 1.01
CA SER A 88 2.01 -23.40 0.18
C SER A 88 3.12 -24.28 0.74
N PRO A 89 3.82 -25.07 -0.10
CA PRO A 89 5.03 -25.78 0.32
C PRO A 89 6.26 -24.85 0.41
N HIS A 90 6.13 -23.59 0.02
CA HIS A 90 7.21 -22.62 -0.08
C HIS A 90 7.01 -21.52 0.95
N VAL A 91 7.51 -21.79 2.15
CA VAL A 91 7.33 -20.95 3.34
C VAL A 91 8.68 -20.57 3.91
N ILE A 92 8.79 -19.35 4.42
CA ILE A 92 9.91 -18.94 5.27
C ILE A 92 9.40 -18.33 6.56
N THR A 93 10.20 -18.42 7.62
CA THR A 93 10.00 -17.65 8.84
C THR A 93 10.56 -16.23 8.69
N THR A 94 9.95 -15.28 9.38
CA THR A 94 10.44 -13.90 9.46
C THR A 94 11.13 -13.64 10.80
N PRO A 95 12.02 -12.64 10.91
CA PRO A 95 12.68 -12.32 12.18
C PRO A 95 11.72 -12.00 13.35
N SER A 96 10.50 -11.56 13.05
CA SER A 96 9.46 -11.29 14.05
C SER A 96 8.66 -12.52 14.47
N GLY A 97 9.04 -13.73 14.02
CA GLY A 97 8.33 -14.97 14.34
C GLY A 97 7.07 -15.22 13.49
N GLY A 98 6.87 -14.42 12.44
CA GLY A 98 5.83 -14.64 11.44
C GLY A 98 6.28 -15.57 10.30
N GLN A 99 5.46 -15.69 9.26
CA GLN A 99 5.78 -16.45 8.06
C GLN A 99 5.40 -15.72 6.78
N HIS A 100 6.18 -15.95 5.72
CA HIS A 100 5.81 -15.61 4.36
C HIS A 100 5.54 -16.90 3.59
N LEU A 101 4.33 -17.05 3.06
CA LEU A 101 3.94 -18.14 2.18
C LEU A 101 3.97 -17.61 0.74
N TYR A 102 4.80 -18.23 -0.10
CA TYR A 102 5.04 -17.77 -1.48
C TYR A 102 4.07 -18.45 -2.46
N PHE A 103 3.56 -17.65 -3.40
CA PHE A 103 2.66 -18.06 -4.48
C PHE A 103 3.07 -17.40 -5.80
N ARG A 104 2.58 -17.97 -6.89
CA ARG A 104 2.62 -17.34 -8.21
C ARG A 104 1.68 -16.13 -8.20
N HIS A 105 2.15 -15.03 -8.77
CA HIS A 105 1.33 -13.83 -8.96
C HIS A 105 0.05 -14.14 -9.74
N MET A 106 -1.04 -13.51 -9.31
CA MET A 106 -2.34 -13.53 -9.96
C MET A 106 -2.67 -12.10 -10.42
N GLU A 107 -3.03 -11.95 -11.69
CA GLU A 107 -3.43 -10.65 -12.24
C GLU A 107 -4.64 -10.08 -11.49
N GLY A 108 -4.62 -8.77 -11.26
CA GLY A 108 -5.65 -8.08 -10.47
C GLY A 108 -5.59 -8.29 -8.95
N LEU A 109 -4.69 -9.16 -8.44
CA LEU A 109 -4.50 -9.32 -7.00
C LEU A 109 -3.95 -8.03 -6.38
N LYS A 110 -4.77 -7.41 -5.53
CA LYS A 110 -4.42 -6.18 -4.82
C LYS A 110 -3.62 -6.50 -3.55
N GLN A 111 -2.62 -5.69 -3.25
CA GLN A 111 -1.98 -5.72 -1.93
C GLN A 111 -2.98 -5.27 -0.87
N SER A 112 -2.87 -5.84 0.33
CA SER A 112 -3.71 -5.43 1.46
C SER A 112 -2.98 -5.69 2.76
N ALA A 113 -3.22 -4.84 3.77
CA ALA A 113 -2.74 -5.07 5.12
C ALA A 113 -3.92 -5.22 6.08
N GLY A 114 -4.00 -6.37 6.75
CA GLY A 114 -5.03 -6.70 7.73
C GLY A 114 -6.47 -6.73 7.21
N GLN A 115 -6.70 -6.72 5.89
CA GLN A 115 -8.06 -6.71 5.33
C GLN A 115 -8.71 -8.11 5.32
N ILE A 116 -7.90 -9.17 5.20
CA ILE A 116 -8.38 -10.55 5.36
C ILE A 116 -8.70 -10.82 6.83
N GLY A 117 -7.87 -10.29 7.72
CA GLY A 117 -8.05 -10.33 9.16
C GLY A 117 -6.79 -9.85 9.88
N PRO A 118 -6.83 -9.69 11.20
CA PRO A 118 -5.68 -9.23 11.97
C PRO A 118 -4.42 -10.08 11.73
N GLY A 119 -3.34 -9.45 11.26
CA GLY A 119 -2.06 -10.14 11.05
C GLY A 119 -2.00 -10.99 9.79
N VAL A 120 -2.99 -10.91 8.90
CA VAL A 120 -2.99 -11.57 7.58
C VAL A 120 -2.89 -10.50 6.50
N ASP A 121 -1.71 -10.39 5.90
CA ASP A 121 -1.37 -9.39 4.88
C ASP A 121 -1.16 -10.05 3.51
N VAL A 122 -1.54 -9.34 2.44
CA VAL A 122 -1.28 -9.71 1.05
C VAL A 122 -0.20 -8.79 0.47
N ARG A 123 0.94 -9.37 0.10
CA ARG A 123 2.01 -8.68 -0.63
C ARG A 123 1.89 -9.04 -2.11
N ALA A 124 1.28 -8.15 -2.88
CA ALA A 124 1.07 -8.29 -4.32
C ALA A 124 1.65 -7.08 -5.07
N ALA A 125 1.14 -6.77 -6.27
CA ALA A 125 1.63 -5.65 -7.08
C ALA A 125 1.69 -4.34 -6.27
N GLY A 126 2.79 -3.59 -6.42
CA GLY A 126 3.04 -2.35 -5.67
C GLY A 126 3.62 -2.55 -4.26
N SER A 127 3.83 -3.79 -3.82
CA SER A 127 4.47 -4.10 -2.54
C SER A 127 5.84 -4.76 -2.72
N LEU A 128 6.53 -5.02 -1.60
CA LEU A 128 7.82 -5.69 -1.56
C LEU A 128 7.87 -6.73 -0.45
N VAL A 129 8.76 -7.70 -0.59
CA VAL A 129 9.21 -8.57 0.50
C VAL A 129 10.73 -8.58 0.57
N ILE A 130 11.28 -8.71 1.77
CA ILE A 130 12.71 -8.99 1.93
C ILE A 130 12.97 -10.41 1.45
N ALA A 131 14.03 -10.58 0.66
CA ALA A 131 14.32 -11.84 0.00
C ALA A 131 14.69 -12.93 1.03
N PRO A 132 14.22 -14.18 0.84
CA PRO A 132 14.61 -15.33 1.65
C PRO A 132 16.13 -15.45 1.84
N GLY A 133 16.55 -15.72 3.08
CA GLY A 133 17.95 -15.81 3.48
C GLY A 133 18.61 -14.49 3.89
N ALA A 134 17.91 -13.35 3.80
CA ALA A 134 18.40 -12.06 4.29
C ALA A 134 18.54 -12.03 5.81
N ILE A 135 19.48 -11.23 6.30
CA ILE A 135 19.80 -11.09 7.72
C ILE A 135 19.88 -9.61 8.05
N ASN A 136 19.35 -9.22 9.20
CA ASN A 136 19.56 -7.90 9.81
C ASN A 136 19.77 -8.03 11.32
N GLY A 137 19.90 -6.89 12.00
CA GLY A 137 20.09 -6.84 13.46
C GLY A 137 18.92 -7.42 14.29
N LYS A 138 17.77 -7.74 13.66
CA LYS A 138 16.62 -8.37 14.32
C LYS A 138 16.59 -9.90 14.12
N GLY A 139 17.40 -10.43 13.20
CA GLY A 139 17.46 -11.86 12.90
C GLY A 139 17.46 -12.17 11.41
N SER A 140 17.19 -13.43 11.07
CA SER A 140 17.21 -13.93 9.69
C SER A 140 15.82 -14.15 9.14
N TYR A 141 15.61 -13.78 7.88
CA TYR A 141 14.56 -14.35 7.05
C TYR A 141 14.97 -15.76 6.66
N GLY A 142 14.05 -16.72 6.87
CA GLY A 142 14.27 -18.12 6.50
C GLY A 142 14.62 -18.30 5.03
N ARG A 143 15.13 -19.48 4.67
CA ARG A 143 15.46 -19.83 3.29
C ARG A 143 14.37 -20.71 2.71
N LEU A 144 14.08 -20.51 1.43
CA LEU A 144 13.29 -21.47 0.66
C LEU A 144 14.09 -22.78 0.51
N SER A 145 13.40 -23.92 0.60
CA SER A 145 14.02 -25.23 0.50
C SER A 145 14.26 -25.61 -0.97
N GLY A 146 15.52 -25.87 -1.32
CA GLY A 146 15.93 -26.31 -2.66
C GLY A 146 16.36 -25.18 -3.61
N PRO A 147 16.68 -25.51 -4.87
CA PRO A 147 17.17 -24.54 -5.85
C PRO A 147 16.12 -23.49 -6.22
N LEU A 148 16.47 -22.20 -6.15
CA LEU A 148 15.52 -21.09 -6.36
C LEU A 148 14.72 -21.19 -7.66
N LYS A 149 15.37 -21.50 -8.80
CA LYS A 149 14.66 -21.66 -10.09
C LYS A 149 13.56 -22.72 -10.03
N ARG A 150 13.82 -23.85 -9.36
CA ARG A 150 12.84 -24.93 -9.21
C ARG A 150 11.70 -24.50 -8.29
N VAL A 151 12.03 -23.88 -7.17
CA VAL A 151 11.03 -23.35 -6.23
C VAL A 151 10.10 -22.34 -6.91
N LEU A 152 10.66 -21.41 -7.68
CA LEU A 152 9.88 -20.38 -8.39
C LEU A 152 8.99 -20.98 -9.48
N ALA A 153 9.46 -21.99 -10.20
CA ALA A 153 8.65 -22.71 -11.18
C ALA A 153 7.50 -23.49 -10.53
N ASP A 154 7.72 -24.03 -9.32
CA ASP A 154 6.78 -24.85 -8.56
C ASP A 154 5.82 -24.04 -7.65
N LEU A 155 5.88 -22.70 -7.72
CA LEU A 155 4.95 -21.85 -6.97
C LEU A 155 3.50 -22.19 -7.32
N LYS A 156 2.72 -22.56 -6.29
CA LYS A 156 1.27 -22.74 -6.42
C LYS A 156 0.61 -21.43 -6.85
N PRO A 157 -0.49 -21.48 -7.63
CA PRO A 157 -1.30 -20.29 -7.88
C PRO A 157 -1.84 -19.72 -6.55
N TRP A 158 -2.10 -18.42 -6.52
CA TRP A 158 -2.74 -17.79 -5.36
C TRP A 158 -4.08 -18.47 -5.03
N PRO A 159 -4.34 -18.83 -3.76
CA PRO A 159 -5.61 -19.44 -3.36
C PRO A 159 -6.73 -18.39 -3.43
N THR A 160 -7.67 -18.54 -4.35
CA THR A 160 -8.80 -17.60 -4.53
C THR A 160 -9.73 -17.51 -3.34
N THR A 161 -9.69 -18.50 -2.44
CA THR A 161 -10.41 -18.48 -1.18
C THR A 161 -9.80 -17.55 -0.13
N VAL A 162 -8.50 -17.21 -0.27
CA VAL A 162 -7.80 -16.27 0.60
C VAL A 162 -7.77 -14.92 -0.08
N GLN A 163 -8.86 -14.17 0.05
CA GLN A 163 -8.98 -12.81 -0.45
C GLN A 163 -9.57 -11.94 0.66
N PRO A 164 -9.25 -10.63 0.67
CA PRO A 164 -10.04 -9.70 1.47
C PRO A 164 -11.52 -9.94 1.17
N PRO A 165 -12.41 -9.85 2.17
CA PRO A 165 -13.83 -9.88 1.88
C PRO A 165 -14.10 -8.84 0.79
N ALA A 166 -15.01 -9.16 -0.14
CA ALA A 166 -15.51 -8.16 -1.08
C ALA A 166 -15.81 -6.93 -0.24
N ARG A 167 -15.17 -5.80 -0.54
CA ARG A 167 -15.48 -4.56 0.15
C ARG A 167 -16.97 -4.36 -0.05
N GLU A 168 -17.76 -4.58 0.99
CA GLU A 168 -19.05 -3.92 1.05
C GLU A 168 -18.72 -2.45 0.84
N PRO A 169 -19.43 -1.75 -0.06
CA PRO A 169 -19.39 -0.30 -0.07
C PRO A 169 -19.55 0.10 1.39
N ARG A 170 -18.53 0.72 1.99
CA ARG A 170 -18.70 1.30 3.31
C ARG A 170 -19.86 2.24 3.12
N GLN A 171 -21.00 2.07 3.76
CA GLN A 171 -21.99 3.14 3.71
C GLN A 171 -21.31 4.35 4.35
N SER A 172 -21.10 5.44 3.61
CA SER A 172 -20.78 6.70 4.26
C SER A 172 -21.96 6.98 5.19
N SER A 173 -21.75 6.84 6.50
CA SER A 173 -22.83 6.98 7.47
C SER A 173 -23.14 8.45 7.77
N GLY A 174 -22.95 9.34 6.80
CA GLY A 174 -23.27 10.74 6.90
C GLY A 174 -23.89 11.16 5.59
N ASP A 175 -25.19 11.45 5.62
CA ASP A 175 -25.84 12.15 4.52
C ASP A 175 -25.03 13.40 4.14
N VAL A 176 -25.17 13.84 2.88
CA VAL A 176 -24.69 15.17 2.47
C VAL A 176 -25.22 16.22 3.44
N THR A 177 -24.48 17.31 3.62
CA THR A 177 -24.82 18.34 4.63
C THR A 177 -26.17 19.02 4.37
N GLY A 178 -26.65 18.95 3.12
CA GLY A 178 -27.89 19.60 2.68
C GLY A 178 -27.74 21.11 2.49
N LEU A 179 -26.52 21.65 2.62
CA LEU A 179 -26.24 23.05 2.32
C LEU A 179 -26.38 23.32 0.81
N PRO A 180 -26.82 24.52 0.42
CA PRO A 180 -26.64 25.00 -0.94
C PRO A 180 -25.17 24.91 -1.37
N PHE A 181 -24.91 24.58 -2.64
CA PHE A 181 -23.55 24.40 -3.15
C PHE A 181 -22.63 25.58 -2.86
N GLU A 182 -23.13 26.81 -3.02
CA GLU A 182 -22.37 28.03 -2.73
C GLU A 182 -22.02 28.20 -1.25
N GLU A 183 -22.90 27.79 -0.33
CA GLU A 183 -22.58 27.81 1.10
C GLU A 183 -21.51 26.76 1.45
N PHE A 184 -21.57 25.59 0.82
CA PHE A 184 -20.53 24.58 0.98
C PHE A 184 -19.18 25.00 0.36
N ARG A 185 -19.21 25.64 -0.80
CA ARG A 185 -18.04 26.25 -1.44
C ARG A 185 -17.41 27.27 -0.51
N ASP A 186 -18.20 28.18 0.05
CA ASP A 186 -17.72 29.19 0.99
C ASP A 186 -17.06 28.54 2.22
N ALA A 187 -17.68 27.49 2.77
CA ALA A 187 -17.10 26.71 3.86
C ALA A 187 -15.74 26.09 3.50
N LEU A 188 -15.62 25.51 2.30
CA LEU A 188 -14.35 24.92 1.84
C LEU A 188 -13.28 25.99 1.67
N MET A 189 -13.62 27.13 1.06
CA MET A 189 -12.68 28.22 0.81
C MET A 189 -12.23 28.92 2.10
N ALA A 190 -13.00 28.83 3.18
CA ALA A 190 -12.58 29.24 4.53
C ALA A 190 -11.54 28.30 5.17
N VAL A 191 -11.22 27.17 4.55
CA VAL A 191 -10.13 26.27 4.95
C VAL A 191 -8.94 26.49 4.02
N PRO A 192 -7.90 27.25 4.41
CA PRO A 192 -6.76 27.51 3.52
C PRO A 192 -6.04 26.21 3.16
N ASN A 193 -5.67 26.10 1.89
CA ASN A 193 -4.81 25.03 1.39
C ASN A 193 -3.47 25.63 0.96
N ASP A 194 -2.80 26.30 1.89
CA ASP A 194 -1.53 26.99 1.69
C ASP A 194 -0.69 26.93 2.98
N ASP A 195 0.48 27.57 2.95
CA ASP A 195 1.44 27.61 4.06
C ASP A 195 0.88 28.24 5.36
N THR A 196 -0.29 28.87 5.32
CA THR A 196 -0.94 29.41 6.53
C THR A 196 -1.65 28.32 7.34
N ASN A 197 -1.90 27.16 6.74
CA ASN A 197 -2.53 26.02 7.36
C ASN A 197 -1.50 24.89 7.60
N PRO A 198 -1.11 24.60 8.85
CA PRO A 198 -0.08 23.58 9.15
C PRO A 198 -0.51 22.16 8.77
N ASP A 199 -1.80 21.92 8.53
CA ASP A 199 -2.30 20.63 8.05
C ASP A 199 -2.14 20.47 6.51
N ALA A 200 -1.95 21.57 5.76
CA ALA A 200 -1.95 21.58 4.29
C ALA A 200 -0.75 20.88 3.65
N ASP A 201 0.39 20.78 4.36
CA ASP A 201 1.57 20.05 3.90
C ASP A 201 1.37 18.52 3.83
N GLY A 202 0.30 18.00 4.43
CA GLY A 202 0.01 16.57 4.50
C GLY A 202 -0.79 16.06 3.30
N ARG A 203 -0.17 15.21 2.45
CA ARG A 203 -0.90 14.56 1.34
C ARG A 203 -2.17 13.83 1.80
N ASP A 204 -2.12 13.13 2.93
CA ASP A 204 -3.28 12.42 3.48
C ASP A 204 -4.41 13.38 3.90
N TRP A 205 -4.06 14.60 4.34
CA TRP A 205 -5.03 15.64 4.68
C TRP A 205 -5.68 16.24 3.44
N TRP A 206 -4.89 16.57 2.42
CA TRP A 206 -5.40 17.03 1.12
C TRP A 206 -6.36 16.01 0.49
N VAL A 207 -5.98 14.72 0.42
CA VAL A 207 -6.84 13.64 -0.09
C VAL A 207 -8.15 13.55 0.70
N LYS A 208 -8.09 13.72 2.03
CA LYS A 208 -9.29 13.69 2.89
C LYS A 208 -10.23 14.86 2.60
N MET A 209 -9.71 16.06 2.34
CA MET A 209 -10.53 17.22 1.96
C MET A 209 -11.18 17.01 0.59
N LEU A 210 -10.43 16.50 -0.40
CA LEU A 210 -11.00 16.17 -1.71
C LEU A 210 -12.09 15.09 -1.62
N ALA A 211 -11.89 14.04 -0.81
CA ALA A 211 -12.90 13.01 -0.59
C ALA A 211 -14.19 13.59 0.03
N ALA A 212 -14.07 14.58 0.92
CA ALA A 212 -15.23 15.26 1.51
C ALA A 212 -16.02 16.10 0.49
N VAL A 213 -15.34 16.80 -0.42
CA VAL A 213 -15.96 17.55 -1.53
C VAL A 213 -16.62 16.58 -2.52
N HIS A 214 -15.92 15.51 -2.89
CA HIS A 214 -16.45 14.46 -3.76
C HIS A 214 -17.72 13.85 -3.19
N HIS A 215 -17.73 13.54 -1.90
CA HIS A 215 -18.92 13.04 -1.20
C HIS A 215 -20.07 14.05 -1.25
N GLU A 216 -19.85 15.31 -0.86
CA GLU A 216 -20.91 16.32 -0.80
C GLU A 216 -21.56 16.58 -2.16
N THR A 217 -20.74 16.57 -3.20
CA THR A 217 -21.15 16.94 -4.57
C THR A 217 -21.56 15.73 -5.41
N GLY A 218 -21.51 14.52 -4.84
CA GLY A 218 -21.77 13.27 -5.53
C GLY A 218 -20.79 12.97 -6.67
N GLY A 219 -19.59 13.54 -6.64
CA GLY A 219 -18.56 13.42 -7.68
C GLY A 219 -18.87 14.18 -8.97
N SER A 220 -19.69 15.24 -8.90
CA SER A 220 -20.06 16.05 -10.06
C SER A 220 -18.88 16.84 -10.65
N GLU A 221 -19.03 17.31 -11.90
CA GLU A 221 -18.07 18.22 -12.55
C GLU A 221 -17.91 19.52 -11.75
N GLU A 222 -19.00 20.07 -11.22
CA GLU A 222 -18.98 21.28 -10.38
C GLU A 222 -18.19 21.06 -9.07
N GLY A 223 -18.27 19.85 -8.50
CA GLY A 223 -17.45 19.45 -7.37
C GLY A 223 -15.96 19.29 -7.71
N LEU A 224 -15.65 18.78 -8.90
CA LEU A 224 -14.27 18.70 -9.39
C LEU A 224 -13.68 20.09 -9.59
N ASP A 225 -14.43 21.02 -10.20
CA ASP A 225 -14.00 22.40 -10.39
C ASP A 225 -13.70 23.08 -9.04
N LEU A 226 -14.57 22.88 -8.04
CA LEU A 226 -14.33 23.37 -6.68
C LEU A 226 -13.07 22.74 -6.04
N ALA A 227 -12.86 21.44 -6.23
CA ALA A 227 -11.66 20.75 -5.76
C ALA A 227 -10.38 21.27 -6.43
N GLN A 228 -10.44 21.61 -7.73
CA GLN A 228 -9.33 22.21 -8.47
C GLN A 228 -9.04 23.62 -7.94
N ASP A 229 -10.06 24.47 -7.83
CA ASP A 229 -9.94 25.84 -7.30
C ASP A 229 -9.32 25.86 -5.90
N TRP A 230 -9.78 24.96 -5.02
CA TRP A 230 -9.25 24.85 -3.67
C TRP A 230 -7.83 24.28 -3.64
N SER A 231 -7.54 23.26 -4.46
CA SER A 231 -6.20 22.67 -4.56
C SER A 231 -5.16 23.65 -5.10
N ALA A 232 -5.57 24.56 -5.99
CA ALA A 232 -4.72 25.57 -6.62
C ALA A 232 -4.14 26.62 -5.67
N GLN A 233 -4.64 26.71 -4.43
CA GLN A 233 -4.06 27.56 -3.38
C GLN A 233 -2.66 27.06 -2.93
N HIS A 234 -2.36 25.77 -3.11
CA HIS A 234 -1.13 25.18 -2.62
C HIS A 234 0.01 25.31 -3.64
N GLY A 235 1.23 25.61 -3.16
CA GLY A 235 2.40 25.80 -4.04
C GLY A 235 2.83 24.54 -4.82
N SER A 236 2.37 23.36 -4.41
CA SER A 236 2.63 22.07 -5.08
C SER A 236 1.47 21.60 -5.96
N TYR A 237 0.49 22.46 -6.25
CA TYR A 237 -0.68 22.09 -7.03
C TYR A 237 -0.32 21.48 -8.40
N ASP A 238 -0.94 20.34 -8.70
CA ASP A 238 -0.91 19.68 -10.00
C ASP A 238 -2.36 19.34 -10.42
N PRO A 239 -2.86 19.89 -11.53
CA PRO A 239 -4.22 19.62 -12.01
C PRO A 239 -4.43 18.15 -12.40
N GLU A 240 -3.39 17.47 -12.93
CA GLU A 240 -3.47 16.06 -13.33
C GLU A 240 -3.48 15.14 -12.10
N GLU A 241 -2.71 15.47 -11.06
CA GLU A 241 -2.77 14.72 -9.79
C GLU A 241 -4.14 14.88 -9.14
N THR A 242 -4.67 16.10 -9.11
CA THR A 242 -5.99 16.40 -8.54
C THR A 242 -7.10 15.63 -9.26
N ASP A 243 -7.09 15.63 -10.59
CA ASP A 243 -8.03 14.86 -11.41
C ASP A 243 -7.88 13.35 -11.21
N SER A 244 -6.64 12.84 -11.17
CA SER A 244 -6.37 11.42 -10.93
C SER A 244 -6.84 10.96 -9.55
N VAL A 245 -6.66 11.79 -8.51
CA VAL A 245 -7.10 11.49 -7.16
C VAL A 245 -8.62 11.58 -7.05
N TRP A 246 -9.23 12.61 -7.65
CA TRP A 246 -10.68 12.77 -7.71
C TRP A 246 -11.36 11.55 -8.32
N ARG A 247 -10.88 11.09 -9.49
CA ARG A 247 -11.42 9.91 -10.18
C ARG A 247 -11.16 8.58 -9.46
N SER A 248 -10.26 8.58 -8.48
CA SER A 248 -10.00 7.39 -7.66
C SER A 248 -11.06 7.19 -6.58
N PHE A 249 -11.85 8.22 -6.26
CA PHE A 249 -12.84 8.14 -5.21
C PHE A 249 -14.07 7.33 -5.61
N LEU A 250 -14.59 6.60 -4.63
CA LEU A 250 -15.91 5.98 -4.66
C LEU A 250 -16.86 6.86 -3.87
N ARG A 251 -18.17 6.62 -3.98
CA ARG A 251 -19.20 7.40 -3.25
C ARG A 251 -18.99 7.43 -1.72
N ASP A 252 -18.11 6.59 -1.15
CA ASP A 252 -17.99 6.37 0.28
C ASP A 252 -16.55 6.24 0.84
N ASP A 253 -15.63 7.16 0.51
CA ASP A 253 -14.24 7.11 1.02
C ASP A 253 -14.02 7.64 2.45
N GLY A 254 -15.08 7.71 3.25
CA GLY A 254 -15.01 7.91 4.71
C GLY A 254 -14.86 9.36 5.19
N ALA A 255 -14.60 10.32 4.29
CA ALA A 255 -14.74 11.74 4.55
C ALA A 255 -16.03 12.27 3.91
N THR A 256 -16.83 13.03 4.65
CA THR A 256 -18.08 13.64 4.19
C THR A 256 -18.00 15.16 4.25
N GLY A 257 -18.96 15.88 3.68
CA GLY A 257 -19.02 17.35 3.75
C GLY A 257 -18.94 17.90 5.18
N ALA A 258 -19.39 17.15 6.19
CA ALA A 258 -19.21 17.50 7.60
C ALA A 258 -17.73 17.65 8.03
N THR A 259 -16.80 17.02 7.32
CA THR A 259 -15.36 17.24 7.51
C THR A 259 -14.95 18.65 7.12
N VAL A 260 -15.42 19.14 5.97
CA VAL A 260 -15.17 20.52 5.52
C VAL A 260 -15.75 21.49 6.54
N LEU A 261 -17.02 21.32 6.93
CA LEU A 261 -17.68 22.22 7.88
C LEU A 261 -16.96 22.27 9.24
N ARG A 262 -16.45 21.14 9.72
CA ARG A 262 -15.67 21.10 10.97
C ARG A 262 -14.36 21.87 10.84
N GLU A 263 -13.64 21.73 9.73
CA GLU A 263 -12.39 22.46 9.50
C GLU A 263 -12.64 23.96 9.28
N ALA A 264 -13.73 24.32 8.62
CA ALA A 264 -14.16 25.70 8.40
C ALA A 264 -14.52 26.39 9.72
N ARG A 265 -15.29 25.73 10.60
CA ARG A 265 -15.67 26.27 11.92
C ARG A 265 -14.49 26.52 12.85
N LYS A 266 -13.44 25.68 12.80
CA LYS A 266 -12.19 25.93 13.53
C LYS A 266 -11.54 27.26 13.11
N ARG A 267 -11.84 27.71 11.90
CA ARG A 267 -11.30 28.90 11.24
C ARG A 267 -12.30 30.06 11.20
N GLY A 268 -13.39 29.96 11.96
CA GLY A 268 -14.35 31.06 12.16
C GLY A 268 -15.45 31.16 11.10
N TRP A 269 -15.58 30.16 10.21
CA TRP A 269 -16.72 30.07 9.30
C TRP A 269 -18.01 29.76 10.09
N ALA A 270 -19.08 30.52 9.84
CA ALA A 270 -20.31 30.54 10.63
C ALA A 270 -21.52 30.06 9.82
#